data_AF-A0A2E4E131-F1
#
_entry.id   AF-A0A2E4E131-F1
#
_cell.length_a   1.000
_cell.length_b   1.000
_cell.length_c   1.000
_cell.angle_alpha   90.00
_cell.angle_beta   90.00
_cell.angle_gamma   90.00
#
_symmetry.space_group_name_H-M   'P 1'
#
loop_
_entity.id
_entity.type
_entity.pdbx_description
1 polymer ?
#
loop_
_entity_poly.entity_id
_entity_poly.type
_entity_poly.pdbx_seq_one_letter_code
_entity_poly.pdbx_strand_id
1 'polypeptide(L)'
;MKLFCILAASLFLLNIPKLVYSGTWCKAVYSFNEDFHVADFQKQISKCKNSDNFFVSISKNYKNASHILNATIANYCDLNRNIVKSKPENNEDTFYSAVCVFRNHFLREE
;
A
#
# COMPACT_ATOMS: atom_id res chain seq x y z
N MET A 1 -17.76 -38.90 -29.09
CA MET A 1 -17.90 -37.42 -29.18
C MET A 1 -18.34 -36.77 -27.88
N LYS A 2 -19.47 -37.15 -27.25
CA LYS A 2 -19.97 -36.49 -26.02
C LYS A 2 -18.96 -36.44 -24.85
N LEU A 3 -18.17 -37.50 -24.64
CA LEU A 3 -17.19 -37.58 -23.55
C LEU A 3 -16.00 -36.62 -23.72
N PHE A 4 -15.55 -36.41 -24.97
CA PHE A 4 -14.45 -35.49 -25.29
C PHE A 4 -14.86 -34.02 -25.08
N CYS A 5 -16.12 -33.67 -25.38
CA CYS A 5 -16.64 -32.33 -25.11
C CYS A 5 -16.73 -32.03 -23.60
N ILE A 6 -17.10 -33.01 -22.78
CA ILE A 6 -17.18 -32.85 -21.32
C ILE A 6 -15.78 -32.68 -20.71
N LEU A 7 -14.79 -33.45 -21.18
CA LEU A 7 -13.39 -33.31 -20.77
C LEU A 7 -12.80 -31.95 -21.19
N ALA A 8 -13.09 -31.49 -22.41
CA ALA A 8 -12.65 -30.18 -22.88
C ALA A 8 -13.29 -29.03 -22.10
N ALA A 9 -14.59 -29.14 -21.75
CA ALA A 9 -15.28 -28.15 -20.93
C ALA A 9 -14.76 -28.10 -19.48
N SER A 10 -14.40 -29.25 -18.91
CA SER A 10 -13.79 -29.37 -17.58
C SER A 10 -12.41 -28.69 -17.49
N LEU A 11 -11.55 -28.88 -18.51
CA LEU A 11 -10.24 -28.22 -18.58
C LEU A 11 -10.33 -26.70 -18.79
N PHE A 12 -11.40 -26.21 -19.42
CA PHE A 12 -11.60 -24.78 -19.64
C PHE A 12 -12.06 -24.05 -18.36
N LEU A 13 -12.84 -24.69 -17.50
CA LEU A 13 -13.30 -24.13 -16.22
C LEU A 13 -12.18 -24.01 -15.16
N LEU A 14 -11.08 -24.76 -15.30
CA LEU A 14 -9.94 -24.69 -14.37
C LEU A 14 -8.97 -23.53 -14.67
N ASN A 15 -9.12 -22.84 -15.80
CA ASN A 15 -8.20 -21.78 -16.24
C ASN A 15 -8.74 -20.36 -16.00
N ILE A 16 -9.80 -20.18 -15.20
CA ILE A 16 -10.24 -18.84 -14.82
C ILE A 16 -9.20 -18.29 -13.84
N PRO A 17 -8.39 -17.27 -14.20
CA PRO A 17 -7.49 -16.66 -13.25
C PRO A 17 -8.36 -16.07 -12.13
N LYS A 18 -8.13 -16.50 -10.89
CA LYS A 18 -8.70 -15.81 -9.74
C LYS A 18 -8.12 -14.40 -9.78
N LEU A 19 -8.92 -13.39 -10.11
CA LEU A 19 -8.51 -12.00 -9.89
C LEU A 19 -8.33 -11.83 -8.38
N VAL A 20 -7.08 -11.95 -7.93
CA VAL A 20 -6.70 -11.69 -6.55
C VAL A 20 -6.59 -10.19 -6.44
N TYR A 21 -7.66 -9.62 -5.91
CA TYR A 21 -7.71 -8.22 -5.62
C TYR A 21 -7.09 -7.93 -4.27
N SER A 22 -6.32 -6.85 -4.20
CA SER A 22 -5.87 -6.27 -2.96
C SER A 22 -7.06 -5.97 -2.04
N GLY A 23 -7.12 -6.63 -0.87
CA GLY A 23 -8.24 -6.52 0.07
C GLY A 23 -7.88 -5.74 1.33
N THR A 24 -6.58 -5.63 1.67
CA THR A 24 -6.15 -5.09 2.96
C THR A 24 -5.41 -3.77 2.83
N TRP A 25 -5.83 -2.81 3.65
CA TRP A 25 -5.24 -1.49 3.75
C TRP A 25 -4.60 -1.29 5.11
N CYS A 26 -3.43 -0.68 5.14
CA CYS A 26 -2.80 -0.23 6.38
C CYS A 26 -2.38 1.22 6.29
N LYS A 27 -2.43 1.89 7.44
CA LYS A 27 -2.09 3.29 7.61
C LYS A 27 -1.05 3.42 8.73
N ALA A 28 0.03 4.14 8.45
CA ALA A 28 0.97 4.60 9.47
C ALA A 28 1.15 6.11 9.40
N VAL A 29 0.95 6.80 10.53
CA VAL A 29 1.11 8.26 10.62
C VAL A 29 2.15 8.59 11.69
N TYR A 30 3.17 9.34 11.28
CA TYR A 30 4.14 9.94 12.19
C TYR A 30 3.71 11.38 12.49
N SER A 31 2.87 11.51 13.52
CA SER A 31 2.35 12.79 13.99
C SER A 31 3.41 13.54 14.80
N PHE A 32 3.41 14.87 14.71
CA PHE A 32 4.21 15.72 15.59
C PHE A 32 3.44 15.97 16.89
N ASN A 33 3.83 15.26 17.95
CA ASN A 33 3.33 15.43 19.31
C ASN A 33 4.50 15.15 20.26
N GLU A 34 4.62 15.90 21.36
CA GLU A 34 5.65 15.71 22.39
C GLU A 34 5.62 14.28 22.97
N ASP A 35 4.45 13.66 23.03
CA ASP A 35 4.25 12.31 23.54
C ASP A 35 4.36 11.20 22.47
N PHE A 36 4.50 11.55 21.19
CA PHE A 36 4.53 10.56 20.11
C PHE A 36 5.96 10.10 19.82
N HIS A 37 6.24 8.83 20.12
CA HIS A 37 7.59 8.30 20.02
C HIS A 37 7.79 7.49 18.74
N VAL A 38 9.06 7.36 18.33
CA VAL A 38 9.48 6.52 17.19
C VAL A 38 8.96 5.08 17.33
N ALA A 39 8.90 4.57 18.56
CA ALA A 39 8.37 3.25 18.87
C ALA A 39 6.88 3.09 18.46
N ASP A 40 6.06 4.14 18.61
CA ASP A 40 4.65 4.11 18.23
C ASP A 40 4.48 4.04 16.72
N PHE A 41 5.32 4.79 15.99
CA PHE A 41 5.36 4.71 14.53
C PHE A 41 5.80 3.33 14.04
N GLN A 42 6.86 2.77 14.66
CA GLN A 42 7.32 1.41 14.34
C GLN A 42 6.26 0.35 14.66
N LYS A 43 5.52 0.52 15.76
CA LYS A 43 4.40 -0.35 16.12
C LYS A 43 3.28 -0.30 15.08
N GLN A 44 2.95 0.87 14.54
CA GLN A 44 2.01 1.00 13.42
C GLN A 44 2.53 0.24 12.19
N ILE A 45 3.78 0.48 11.79
CA ILE A 45 4.40 -0.18 10.62
C ILE A 45 4.44 -1.71 10.80
N SER A 46 4.74 -2.21 12.00
CA SER A 46 4.79 -3.66 12.27
C SER A 46 3.46 -4.36 12.00
N LYS A 47 2.33 -3.66 12.21
CA LYS A 47 0.99 -4.15 11.88
C LYS A 47 0.70 -4.14 10.38
N CYS A 48 1.42 -3.32 9.61
CA CYS A 48 1.24 -3.17 8.16
C CYS A 48 1.99 -4.21 7.32
N LYS A 49 2.85 -5.05 7.91
CA LYS A 49 3.72 -5.99 7.16
C LYS A 49 2.96 -6.89 6.18
N ASN A 50 1.74 -7.28 6.52
CA ASN A 50 0.92 -8.19 5.71
C ASN A 50 -0.20 -7.48 4.95
N SER A 51 -0.18 -6.15 4.87
CA SER A 51 -1.17 -5.40 4.12
C SER A 51 -0.80 -5.31 2.64
N ASP A 52 -1.80 -5.40 1.78
CA ASP A 52 -1.64 -5.25 0.33
C ASP A 52 -1.32 -3.79 -0.03
N ASN A 53 -2.00 -2.84 0.60
CA ASN A 53 -1.81 -1.41 0.40
C ASN A 53 -1.34 -0.73 1.67
N PHE A 54 -0.34 0.13 1.53
CA PHE A 54 0.28 0.83 2.64
C PHE A 54 0.27 2.33 2.42
N PHE A 55 -0.47 3.05 3.26
CA PHE A 55 -0.44 4.50 3.35
C PHE A 55 0.54 4.91 4.46
N VAL A 56 1.43 5.83 4.15
CA VAL A 56 2.36 6.44 5.11
C VAL A 56 2.28 7.96 5.04
N SER A 57 2.29 8.61 6.21
CA SER A 57 2.31 10.07 6.30
C SER A 57 3.18 10.55 7.45
N ILE A 58 4.02 11.55 7.20
CA ILE A 58 5.00 12.10 8.13
C ILE A 58 4.77 13.60 8.29
N SER A 59 4.60 14.09 9.51
CA SER A 59 4.40 15.52 9.76
C SER A 59 5.59 16.36 9.28
N LYS A 60 5.32 17.48 8.60
CA LYS A 60 6.33 18.44 8.10
C LYS A 60 7.03 19.19 9.23
N ASN A 61 6.51 19.16 10.45
CA ASN A 61 7.12 19.79 11.62
C ASN A 61 8.48 19.16 11.99
N TYR A 62 8.76 17.93 11.53
CA TYR A 62 10.09 17.33 11.64
C TYR A 62 11.03 17.87 10.56
N LYS A 63 12.21 18.36 10.96
CA LYS A 63 13.24 18.89 10.04
C LYS A 63 13.60 17.92 8.90
N ASN A 64 13.58 16.62 9.17
CA ASN A 64 13.93 15.54 8.24
C ASN A 64 12.72 14.75 7.74
N ALA A 65 11.50 15.29 7.81
CA ALA A 65 10.26 14.59 7.47
C ALA A 65 10.28 13.95 6.07
N SER A 66 10.80 14.66 5.06
CA SER A 66 10.94 14.13 3.70
C SER A 66 11.89 12.93 3.62
N HIS A 67 13.02 12.99 4.32
CA HIS A 67 13.97 11.88 4.40
C HIS A 67 13.36 10.67 5.12
N ILE A 68 12.63 10.90 6.21
CA ILE A 68 11.93 9.83 6.94
C ILE A 68 10.90 9.16 6.03
N LEU A 69 10.10 9.93 5.29
CA LEU A 69 9.14 9.38 4.33
C LEU A 69 9.85 8.52 3.29
N ASN A 70 10.90 9.03 2.65
CA ASN A 70 11.64 8.29 1.62
C ASN A 70 12.28 7.00 2.16
N ALA A 71 12.86 7.03 3.35
CA ALA A 71 13.40 5.84 4.02
C ALA A 71 12.29 4.83 4.34
N THR A 72 11.13 5.30 4.79
CA THR A 72 9.98 4.43 5.07
C THR A 72 9.48 3.76 3.80
N ILE A 73 9.37 4.52 2.69
CA ILE A 73 9.01 3.97 1.39
C ILE A 73 10.02 2.91 0.95
N ALA A 74 11.31 3.21 1.01
CA ALA A 74 12.38 2.29 0.59
C ALA A 74 12.37 0.98 1.39
N ASN A 75 12.06 1.05 2.69
CA ASN A 75 12.07 -0.13 3.57
C ASN A 75 10.80 -0.98 3.47
N TYR A 76 9.64 -0.37 3.20
CA TYR A 76 8.34 -1.04 3.40
C TYR A 76 7.46 -1.14 2.16
N CYS A 77 7.80 -0.45 1.08
CA CYS A 77 6.98 -0.49 -0.12
C CYS A 77 7.36 -1.59 -1.12
N ASP A 78 8.50 -2.28 -0.95
CA ASP A 78 8.99 -3.38 -1.80
C ASP A 78 8.99 -3.11 -3.33
N LEU A 79 9.80 -3.85 -4.09
CA LEU A 79 9.95 -3.69 -5.54
C LEU A 79 8.70 -4.09 -6.35
N ASN A 80 7.71 -4.73 -5.69
CA ASN A 80 6.49 -5.24 -6.29
C ASN A 80 5.28 -4.29 -6.19
N ARG A 81 5.43 -3.12 -5.56
CA ARG A 81 4.34 -2.14 -5.38
C ARG A 81 4.59 -0.88 -6.18
N ASN A 82 3.52 -0.29 -6.70
CA ASN A 82 3.56 1.02 -7.33
C ASN A 82 3.47 2.10 -6.23
N ILE A 83 4.38 3.08 -6.29
CA ILE A 83 4.39 4.20 -5.35
C ILE A 83 3.58 5.34 -5.96
N VAL A 84 2.40 5.60 -5.40
CA VAL A 84 1.60 6.78 -5.71
C VAL A 84 1.91 7.83 -4.66
N LYS A 85 2.72 8.83 -5.05
CA LYS A 85 3.01 9.99 -4.19
C LYS A 85 1.93 11.04 -4.43
N SER A 86 1.16 11.40 -3.42
CA SER A 86 0.34 12.60 -3.47
C SER A 86 1.19 13.78 -3.02
N LYS A 87 1.14 14.87 -3.80
CA LYS A 87 1.60 16.16 -3.33
C LYS A 87 0.38 16.93 -2.85
N PRO A 88 0.43 17.56 -1.67
CA PRO A 88 -0.63 18.44 -1.23
C PRO A 88 -0.94 19.55 -2.23
N GLU A 89 -2.22 19.88 -2.37
CA GLU A 89 -2.72 20.91 -3.31
C GLU A 89 -2.37 22.32 -2.81
N ASN A 90 -2.28 22.50 -1.49
CA ASN A 90 -2.06 23.79 -0.84
C ASN A 90 -0.80 23.78 0.07
N ASN A 91 -0.24 24.97 0.30
CA ASN A 91 0.92 25.16 1.20
C ASN A 91 0.58 24.94 2.69
N GLU A 92 -0.71 24.79 3.04
CA GLU A 92 -1.19 24.56 4.41
C GLU A 92 -1.02 23.12 4.88
N ASP A 93 -0.69 22.20 3.98
CA ASP A 93 -0.64 20.80 4.33
C ASP A 93 0.49 20.48 5.30
N THR A 94 0.14 19.84 6.40
CA THR A 94 1.03 19.59 7.56
C THR A 94 1.82 18.29 7.45
N PHE A 95 1.70 17.56 6.34
CA PHE A 95 2.30 16.23 6.16
C PHE A 95 2.94 16.01 4.78
N TYR A 96 3.98 15.17 4.76
CA TYR A 96 4.46 14.47 3.56
C TYR A 96 3.87 13.05 3.54
N SER A 97 3.19 12.68 2.46
CA SER A 97 2.46 11.41 2.38
C SER A 97 2.82 10.62 1.13
N ALA A 98 2.69 9.29 1.21
CA ALA A 98 2.78 8.40 0.07
C ALA A 98 1.89 7.18 0.26
N VAL A 99 1.44 6.62 -0.86
CA VAL A 99 0.69 5.37 -0.90
C VAL A 99 1.47 4.34 -1.72
N CYS A 100 1.65 3.17 -1.15
CA CYS A 100 2.31 2.04 -1.78
C CYS A 100 1.29 0.96 -2.04
N VAL A 101 1.04 0.70 -3.32
CA VAL A 101 -0.11 -0.08 -3.74
C VAL A 101 0.34 -1.34 -4.47
N PHE A 102 -0.19 -2.50 -4.07
CA PHE A 102 0.14 -3.75 -4.72
C PHE A 102 -0.24 -3.72 -6.20
N ARG A 103 0.58 -4.31 -7.09
CA ARG A 103 0.41 -4.18 -8.56
C ARG A 103 -1.01 -4.51 -9.08
N ASN A 104 -1.73 -5.42 -8.44
CA ASN A 104 -3.11 -5.80 -8.78
C ASN A 104 -4.10 -5.26 -7.73
N HIS A 105 -4.40 -3.97 -7.78
CA HIS A 105 -5.32 -3.33 -6.85
C HIS A 105 -6.42 -2.55 -7.60
N PHE A 106 -7.59 -2.44 -6.98
CA PHE A 106 -8.81 -1.85 -7.53
C PHE A 106 -8.90 -0.32 -7.54
N LEU A 107 -7.82 0.45 -7.29
CA LEU A 107 -7.99 1.90 -7.08
C LEU A 107 -8.41 2.70 -8.32
N ARG A 108 -8.59 2.03 -9.47
CA ARG A 108 -9.28 2.56 -10.65
C ARG A 108 -9.85 1.39 -11.44
N GLU A 109 -11.11 1.05 -11.18
CA GLU A 109 -11.99 0.77 -12.31
C GLU A 109 -12.23 2.12 -12.98
N GLU A 110 -11.76 2.28 -14.22
CA GLU A 110 -12.28 3.31 -15.14
C GLU A 110 -13.49 2.76 -15.88
#